data_AF-A0A2S6U8K2-F1
#
_entry.id   AF-A0A2S6U8K2-F1
#
_cell.length_a   1.000
_cell.length_b   1.000
_cell.length_c   1.000
_cell.angle_alpha   90.00
_cell.angle_beta   90.00
_cell.angle_gamma   90.00
#
_symmetry.space_group_name_H-M   'P 1'
#
loop_
_entity.id
_entity.type
_entity.pdbx_description
1 polymer ?
#
loop_
_entity_poly.entity_id
_entity_poly.type
_entity_poly.pdbx_seq_one_letter_code
_entity_poly.pdbx_strand_id
1 'polypeptide(L)'
;FIAARFDEDIDPHLKALASPKPDTSVIGMLSLLAFLQWKLKIGPVLGLSSWVGGLLGPAINTYHNRMTRRTIESEIPRLVRQGSLPELFDLIDNAEKRREDRDGFEAAKAEWVAMEEEIMDIEGSGEERLTKAERSGQQAAAIMSIVMSMIVVTFMFLVEVW
;
A
#
# COMPACT_ATOMS: atom_id res chain seq x y z
N PHE A 1 -28.95 -21.40 -23.05
CA PHE A 1 -29.12 -21.60 -21.60
C PHE A 1 -28.05 -22.56 -21.11
N ILE A 2 -26.94 -22.04 -20.55
CA ILE A 2 -25.87 -22.87 -19.97
C ILE A 2 -26.44 -23.62 -18.75
N ALA A 3 -27.15 -22.93 -17.87
CA ALA A 3 -27.81 -23.50 -16.69
C ALA A 3 -28.86 -24.59 -16.98
N ALA A 4 -29.48 -24.60 -18.17
CA ALA A 4 -30.48 -25.61 -18.50
C ALA A 4 -29.89 -26.88 -19.13
N ARG A 5 -28.58 -26.91 -19.39
CA ARG A 5 -27.90 -28.02 -20.09
C ARG A 5 -26.61 -28.48 -19.40
N PHE A 6 -26.29 -27.90 -18.25
CA PHE A 6 -25.06 -28.17 -17.53
C PHE A 6 -25.42 -28.73 -16.16
N ASP A 7 -25.08 -29.99 -15.92
CA ASP A 7 -25.49 -30.77 -14.74
C ASP A 7 -24.68 -30.43 -13.46
N GLU A 8 -23.88 -29.37 -13.49
CA GLU A 8 -23.06 -28.93 -12.36
C GLU A 8 -23.67 -27.71 -11.68
N ASP A 9 -23.43 -27.56 -10.39
CA ASP A 9 -23.85 -26.36 -9.65
C ASP A 9 -23.03 -25.15 -10.12
N ILE A 10 -23.72 -24.27 -10.86
CA ILE A 10 -23.16 -23.00 -11.35
C ILE A 10 -23.82 -21.78 -10.71
N ASP A 11 -24.71 -21.97 -9.74
CA ASP A 11 -25.45 -20.89 -9.10
C ASP A 11 -24.54 -19.86 -8.42
N PRO A 12 -23.43 -20.25 -7.75
CA PRO A 12 -22.49 -19.27 -7.19
C PRO A 12 -21.90 -18.35 -8.27
N HIS A 13 -21.52 -18.91 -9.41
CA HIS A 13 -20.94 -18.17 -10.52
C HIS A 13 -21.96 -17.23 -11.17
N LEU A 14 -23.20 -17.70 -11.35
CA LEU A 14 -24.31 -16.90 -11.89
C LEU A 14 -24.71 -15.77 -10.95
N LYS A 15 -24.72 -16.02 -9.64
CA LYS A 15 -25.00 -14.99 -8.63
C LYS A 15 -23.94 -13.90 -8.63
N ALA A 16 -22.65 -14.28 -8.71
CA ALA A 16 -21.56 -13.33 -8.83
C ALA A 16 -21.67 -12.51 -10.13
N LEU A 17 -21.93 -13.18 -11.26
CA LEU A 17 -22.14 -12.54 -12.55
C LEU A 17 -23.28 -11.52 -12.54
N ALA A 18 -24.39 -11.84 -11.86
CA ALA A 18 -25.56 -10.98 -11.72
C ALA A 18 -25.37 -9.82 -10.73
N SER A 19 -24.21 -9.73 -10.07
CA SER A 19 -23.92 -8.64 -9.15
C SER A 19 -23.98 -7.28 -9.87
N PRO A 20 -24.57 -6.23 -9.27
CA PRO A 20 -24.53 -4.88 -9.82
C PRO A 20 -23.13 -4.26 -9.74
N LYS A 21 -22.20 -4.85 -8.97
CA LYS A 21 -20.82 -4.39 -8.83
C LYS A 21 -19.99 -4.88 -10.03
N PRO A 22 -19.39 -3.99 -10.84
CA PRO A 22 -18.66 -4.39 -12.05
C PRO A 22 -17.50 -5.35 -11.79
N ASP A 23 -16.75 -5.17 -10.70
CA ASP A 23 -15.66 -6.05 -10.27
C ASP A 23 -16.17 -7.47 -9.99
N THR A 24 -17.24 -7.59 -9.20
CA THR A 24 -17.82 -8.88 -8.83
C THR A 24 -18.47 -9.56 -10.05
N SER A 25 -19.15 -8.80 -10.90
CA SER A 25 -19.79 -9.30 -12.12
C SER A 25 -18.77 -9.88 -13.10
N VAL A 26 -17.65 -9.16 -13.34
CA VAL A 26 -16.58 -9.61 -14.22
C VAL A 26 -15.87 -10.85 -13.67
N ILE A 27 -15.60 -10.91 -12.36
CA ILE A 27 -15.04 -12.11 -11.71
C ILE A 27 -16.01 -13.28 -11.83
N GLY A 28 -17.31 -13.05 -11.60
CA GLY A 28 -18.36 -14.05 -11.79
C GLY A 28 -18.39 -14.60 -13.22
N MET A 29 -18.32 -13.72 -14.23
CA MET A 29 -18.22 -14.10 -15.63
C MET A 29 -16.99 -14.98 -15.91
N LEU A 30 -15.80 -14.52 -15.49
CA LEU A 30 -14.55 -15.25 -15.70
C LEU A 30 -14.58 -16.61 -14.98
N SER A 31 -15.09 -16.66 -13.75
CA SER A 31 -15.20 -17.90 -12.97
C SER A 31 -16.10 -18.93 -13.66
N LEU A 32 -17.24 -18.50 -14.21
CA LEU A 32 -18.14 -19.37 -14.97
C LEU A 32 -17.47 -19.90 -16.24
N LEU A 33 -16.84 -19.02 -17.01
CA LEU A 33 -16.21 -19.41 -18.28
C LEU A 33 -14.98 -20.30 -18.06
N ALA A 34 -14.18 -20.03 -17.02
CA ALA A 34 -13.07 -20.87 -16.58
C ALA A 34 -13.55 -22.26 -16.17
N PHE A 35 -14.61 -22.34 -15.36
CA PHE A 35 -15.21 -23.60 -14.94
C PHE A 35 -15.70 -24.41 -16.14
N LEU A 36 -16.37 -23.77 -17.10
CA LEU A 36 -16.82 -24.43 -18.33
C LEU A 36 -15.65 -24.94 -19.17
N GLN A 37 -14.61 -24.13 -19.39
CA GLN A 37 -13.43 -24.55 -20.16
C GLN A 37 -12.77 -25.78 -19.54
N TRP A 38 -12.58 -25.76 -18.22
CA TRP A 38 -11.99 -26.87 -17.46
C TRP A 38 -12.86 -28.13 -17.50
N LYS A 39 -14.14 -28.00 -17.14
CA LYS A 39 -15.05 -29.15 -17.01
C LYS A 39 -15.32 -29.84 -18.35
N LEU A 40 -15.49 -29.06 -19.41
CA LEU A 40 -15.73 -29.57 -20.77
C LEU A 40 -14.43 -29.95 -21.50
N LYS A 41 -13.26 -29.76 -20.86
CA LYS A 41 -11.93 -30.01 -21.43
C LYS A 41 -11.74 -29.29 -22.77
N ILE A 42 -12.26 -28.07 -22.88
CA ILE A 42 -12.11 -27.24 -24.07
C ILE A 42 -10.66 -26.78 -24.15
N GLY A 43 -10.06 -26.89 -25.33
CA GLY A 43 -8.70 -26.41 -25.60
C GLY A 43 -8.57 -24.88 -25.47
N PRO A 44 -7.44 -24.31 -25.90
CA PRO A 44 -7.21 -22.86 -25.85
C PRO A 44 -8.30 -22.04 -26.55
N VAL A 45 -8.88 -21.05 -25.85
CA VAL A 45 -9.91 -20.14 -26.37
C VAL A 45 -9.36 -18.72 -26.52
N LEU A 46 -8.46 -18.52 -27.49
CA LEU A 46 -7.68 -17.28 -27.66
C LEU A 46 -8.54 -16.02 -27.80
N GLY A 47 -9.56 -16.04 -28.66
CA GLY A 47 -10.43 -14.89 -28.89
C GLY A 47 -11.26 -14.53 -27.65
N LEU A 48 -11.79 -15.55 -26.97
CA LEU A 48 -12.55 -15.36 -25.73
C LEU A 48 -11.65 -14.86 -24.60
N SER A 49 -10.46 -15.43 -24.46
CA SER A 49 -9.47 -15.00 -23.46
C SER A 49 -9.04 -13.56 -23.68
N SER A 50 -8.83 -13.15 -24.93
CA SER A 50 -8.52 -11.75 -25.27
C SER A 50 -9.65 -10.80 -24.90
N TRP A 51 -10.90 -11.15 -25.24
CA TRP A 51 -12.06 -10.36 -24.88
C TRP A 51 -12.25 -10.25 -23.36
N VAL A 52 -12.20 -11.37 -22.64
CA VAL A 52 -12.32 -11.38 -21.18
C VAL A 52 -11.17 -10.61 -20.53
N GLY A 53 -9.93 -10.80 -21.01
CA GLY A 53 -8.76 -10.08 -20.53
C GLY A 53 -8.90 -8.55 -20.61
N GLY A 54 -9.51 -8.04 -21.67
CA GLY A 54 -9.83 -6.62 -21.83
C GLY A 54 -10.89 -6.08 -20.86
N LEU A 55 -11.70 -6.96 -20.27
CA LEU A 55 -12.77 -6.59 -19.32
C LEU A 55 -12.33 -6.66 -17.85
N LEU A 56 -11.12 -7.15 -17.54
CA LEU A 56 -10.66 -7.37 -16.16
C LEU A 56 -10.33 -6.09 -15.38
N GLY A 57 -10.32 -4.92 -16.02
CA GLY A 57 -9.97 -3.63 -15.41
C GLY A 57 -10.64 -3.36 -14.05
N PRO A 58 -11.97 -3.49 -13.91
CA PRO A 58 -12.66 -3.30 -12.62
C PRO A 58 -12.16 -4.26 -11.54
N ALA A 59 -11.91 -5.52 -11.87
CA ALA A 59 -11.41 -6.52 -10.92
C ALA A 59 -9.97 -6.22 -10.46
N ILE A 60 -9.11 -5.77 -11.37
CA ILE A 60 -7.71 -5.38 -11.05
C ILE A 60 -7.70 -4.14 -10.17
N ASN A 61 -8.59 -3.18 -10.42
CA ASN A 61 -8.67 -1.92 -9.67
C ASN A 61 -9.09 -2.08 -8.20
N THR A 62 -9.55 -3.26 -7.79
CA THR A 62 -9.88 -3.54 -6.38
C THR A 62 -8.65 -3.82 -5.51
N TYR A 63 -7.47 -4.09 -6.10
CA TYR A 63 -6.21 -4.14 -5.33
C TYR A 63 -5.80 -2.73 -4.92
N HIS A 64 -5.31 -2.54 -3.69
CA HIS A 64 -4.85 -1.27 -3.16
C HIS A 64 -3.50 -0.86 -3.76
N ASN A 65 -2.55 -1.80 -3.84
CA ASN A 65 -1.18 -1.54 -4.25
C ASN A 65 -1.07 -1.36 -5.77
N ARG A 66 -0.52 -0.20 -6.18
CA ARG A 66 -0.32 0.16 -7.60
C ARG A 66 0.66 -0.77 -8.30
N MET A 67 1.69 -1.24 -7.61
CA MET A 67 2.67 -2.18 -8.16
C MET A 67 2.03 -3.54 -8.41
N THR A 68 1.24 -4.04 -7.46
CA THR A 68 0.48 -5.29 -7.63
C THR A 68 -0.45 -5.22 -8.84
N ARG A 69 -1.19 -4.11 -9.01
CA ARG A 69 -2.04 -3.90 -10.20
C ARG A 69 -1.23 -3.97 -11.50
N ARG A 70 -0.10 -3.25 -11.58
CA ARG A 70 0.78 -3.26 -12.76
C ARG A 70 1.35 -4.65 -13.06
N THR A 71 1.74 -5.40 -12.03
CA THR A 71 2.24 -6.77 -12.19
C THR A 71 1.16 -7.65 -12.78
N ILE A 72 -0.06 -7.63 -12.23
CA ILE A 72 -1.21 -8.37 -12.76
C ILE A 72 -1.50 -7.97 -14.22
N GLU A 73 -1.57 -6.68 -14.52
CA GLU A 73 -1.80 -6.18 -15.88
C GLU A 73 -0.74 -6.67 -16.88
N SER A 74 0.53 -6.74 -16.45
CA SER A 74 1.63 -7.21 -17.30
C SER A 74 1.57 -8.71 -17.61
N GLU A 75 0.94 -9.51 -16.75
CA GLU A 75 0.80 -10.96 -16.92
C GLU A 75 -0.36 -11.33 -17.89
N ILE A 76 -1.39 -10.49 -17.98
CA ILE A 76 -2.59 -10.74 -18.80
C ILE A 76 -2.25 -11.08 -20.27
N PRO A 77 -1.43 -10.31 -21.01
CA PRO A 77 -1.13 -10.61 -22.41
C PRO A 77 -0.46 -11.97 -22.63
N ARG A 78 0.28 -12.48 -21.63
CA ARG A 78 0.87 -13.82 -21.69
C ARG A 78 -0.22 -14.89 -21.59
N LEU A 79 -1.10 -14.80 -20.60
CA LEU A 79 -2.19 -15.76 -20.38
C LEU A 79 -3.24 -15.73 -21.50
N VAL A 80 -3.55 -14.55 -22.03
CA VAL A 80 -4.43 -14.39 -23.19
C VAL A 80 -3.91 -15.16 -24.41
N ARG A 81 -2.58 -15.13 -24.64
CA ARG A 81 -1.94 -15.87 -25.74
C ARG A 81 -1.92 -17.39 -25.52
N GLN A 82 -2.07 -17.85 -24.28
CA GLN A 82 -2.23 -19.27 -23.95
C GLN A 82 -3.68 -19.73 -24.10
N GLY A 83 -4.65 -18.82 -24.03
CA GLY A 83 -6.07 -19.12 -24.19
C GLY A 83 -6.68 -19.87 -23.00
N SER A 84 -6.08 -19.75 -21.82
CA SER A 84 -6.48 -20.44 -20.59
C SER A 84 -7.25 -19.48 -19.68
N LEU A 85 -8.58 -19.59 -19.65
CA LEU A 85 -9.42 -18.84 -18.72
C LEU A 85 -9.23 -19.27 -17.26
N PRO A 86 -9.00 -20.55 -16.92
CA PRO A 86 -8.63 -20.94 -15.56
C PRO A 86 -7.39 -20.20 -15.06
N GLU A 87 -6.32 -20.11 -15.86
CA GLU A 87 -5.12 -19.37 -15.45
C GLU A 87 -5.38 -17.87 -15.30
N LEU A 88 -6.23 -17.28 -16.16
CA LEU A 88 -6.67 -15.89 -15.99
C LEU A 88 -7.46 -15.71 -14.69
N PHE A 89 -8.31 -16.68 -14.34
CA PHE A 89 -9.08 -16.65 -13.09
C PHE A 89 -8.15 -16.73 -11.87
N ASP A 90 -7.22 -17.69 -11.86
CA ASP A 90 -6.25 -17.87 -10.78
C ASP A 90 -5.33 -16.65 -10.60
N LEU A 91 -4.99 -15.94 -11.68
CA LEU A 91 -4.23 -14.70 -11.61
C LEU A 91 -4.99 -13.58 -10.85
N ILE A 92 -6.30 -13.48 -11.09
CA ILE A 92 -7.13 -12.39 -10.56
C ILE A 92 -7.65 -12.70 -9.15
N ASP A 93 -8.13 -13.92 -8.94
CA ASP A 93 -8.80 -14.36 -7.70
C ASP A 93 -7.85 -15.16 -6.79
N ASN A 94 -6.63 -14.64 -6.61
CA ASN A 94 -5.64 -15.22 -5.72
C ASN A 94 -5.83 -14.72 -4.28
N ALA A 95 -6.37 -15.57 -3.41
CA ALA A 95 -6.66 -15.24 -2.01
C ALA A 95 -5.43 -14.77 -1.21
N GLU A 96 -4.25 -15.32 -1.50
CA GLU A 96 -3.01 -14.96 -0.82
C GLU A 96 -2.54 -13.56 -1.22
N LYS A 97 -2.44 -13.27 -2.53
CA LYS A 97 -2.10 -11.93 -3.03
C LYS A 97 -3.08 -10.87 -2.54
N ARG A 98 -4.37 -11.21 -2.46
CA ARG A 98 -5.43 -10.33 -1.93
C ARG A 98 -5.23 -10.02 -0.44
N ARG A 99 -4.84 -11.03 0.35
CA ARG A 99 -4.52 -10.85 1.77
C ARG A 99 -3.28 -9.97 1.93
N GLU A 100 -2.20 -10.27 1.22
CA GLU A 100 -0.96 -9.49 1.27
C GLU A 100 -1.17 -8.03 0.89
N ASP A 101 -1.94 -7.77 -0.16
CA ASP A 101 -2.27 -6.40 -0.59
C ASP A 101 -3.05 -5.63 0.49
N ARG A 102 -4.02 -6.27 1.14
CA ARG A 102 -4.79 -5.67 2.23
C ARG A 102 -3.93 -5.44 3.47
N ASP A 103 -3.16 -6.43 3.88
CA ASP A 103 -2.33 -6.35 5.08
C ASP A 103 -1.23 -5.29 4.90
N GLY A 104 -0.63 -5.21 3.70
CA GLY A 104 0.31 -4.15 3.34
C GLY A 104 -0.34 -2.76 3.32
N PHE A 105 -1.59 -2.65 2.88
CA PHE A 105 -2.34 -1.39 2.93
C PHE A 105 -2.64 -0.96 4.37
N GLU A 106 -3.04 -1.87 5.25
CA GLU A 106 -3.24 -1.59 6.67
C GLU A 106 -1.95 -1.17 7.37
N ALA A 107 -0.84 -1.86 7.09
CA ALA A 107 0.47 -1.49 7.62
C ALA A 107 0.90 -0.08 7.18
N ALA A 108 0.73 0.25 5.89
CA ALA A 108 1.07 1.57 5.37
C ALA A 108 0.23 2.69 5.99
N LYS A 109 -1.06 2.44 6.29
CA LYS A 109 -1.90 3.41 7.02
C LYS A 109 -1.41 3.62 8.45
N ALA A 110 -1.06 2.55 9.15
CA ALA A 110 -0.57 2.65 10.52
C ALA A 110 0.76 3.41 10.58
N GLU A 111 1.68 3.13 9.65
CA GLU A 111 2.93 3.86 9.51
C GLU A 111 2.70 5.34 9.21
N TRP A 112 1.79 5.67 8.30
CA TRP A 112 1.46 7.05 7.99
C TRP A 112 0.94 7.82 9.22
N VAL A 113 0.04 7.22 10.01
CA VAL A 113 -0.46 7.84 11.25
C VAL A 113 0.66 8.06 12.27
N ALA A 114 1.55 7.08 12.45
CA ALA A 114 2.68 7.21 13.36
C ALA A 114 3.65 8.33 12.93
N MET A 115 3.91 8.45 11.63
CA MET A 115 4.75 9.52 11.08
C MET A 115 4.09 10.90 11.25
N GLU A 116 2.78 11.01 11.09
CA GLU A 116 2.06 12.26 11.31
C GLU A 116 2.12 12.71 12.78
N GLU A 117 1.98 11.76 13.72
CA GLU A 117 2.15 12.02 15.15
C GLU A 117 3.58 12.50 15.47
N GLU A 118 4.59 11.86 14.87
CA GLU A 118 6.00 12.27 15.02
C GLU A 118 6.26 13.67 14.44
N ILE A 119 5.69 14.00 13.27
CA ILE A 119 5.79 15.34 12.68
C ILE A 119 5.19 16.38 13.62
N MET A 120 3.99 16.14 14.17
CA MET A 120 3.35 17.05 15.12
C MET A 120 4.18 17.24 16.40
N ASP A 121 4.79 16.18 16.94
CA ASP A 121 5.67 16.30 18.11
C ASP A 121 6.94 17.10 17.81
N ILE A 122 7.55 16.90 16.64
CA ILE A 122 8.73 17.65 16.20
C ILE A 122 8.40 19.14 16.03
N GLU A 123 7.27 19.47 15.40
CA GLU A 123 6.82 20.84 15.20
C GLU A 123 6.40 21.50 16.51
N GLY A 124 5.62 20.81 17.35
CA GLY A 124 5.14 21.30 18.64
C GLY A 124 6.25 21.51 19.66
N SER A 125 7.29 20.66 19.65
CA SER A 125 8.45 20.80 20.54
C SER A 125 9.46 21.86 20.08
N GLY A 126 9.26 22.51 18.94
CA GLY A 126 10.15 23.53 18.40
C GLY A 126 10.34 24.73 19.34
N GLU A 127 9.24 25.26 19.90
CA GLU A 127 9.27 26.43 20.79
C GLU A 127 9.89 26.08 22.16
N GLU A 128 9.58 24.90 22.71
CA GLU A 128 10.20 24.40 23.95
C GLU A 128 11.70 24.12 23.79
N ARG A 129 12.13 23.60 22.63
CA ARG A 129 13.55 23.37 22.33
C ARG A 129 14.31 24.68 22.15
N LEU A 130 13.73 25.67 21.47
CA LEU A 130 14.33 27.00 21.30
C LEU A 130 14.51 27.71 22.65
N THR A 131 13.47 27.73 23.48
CA THR A 131 13.54 28.35 24.82
C THR A 131 14.54 27.64 25.73
N LYS A 132 14.64 26.30 25.66
CA LYS A 132 15.64 25.54 26.41
C LYS A 132 17.06 25.81 25.93
N ALA A 133 17.28 25.90 24.62
CA ALA A 133 18.57 26.25 24.03
C ALA A 133 19.00 27.68 24.40
N GLU A 134 18.07 28.64 24.35
CA GLU A 134 18.32 30.03 24.75
C GLU A 134 18.71 30.13 26.23
N ARG A 135 17.94 29.50 27.12
CA ARG A 135 18.26 29.46 28.56
C ARG A 135 19.62 28.82 28.83
N SER A 136 19.95 27.72 28.14
CA SER A 136 21.26 27.08 28.26
C SER A 136 22.39 27.98 27.78
N GLY A 137 22.19 28.71 26.66
CA GLY A 137 23.16 29.68 26.14
C GLY A 137 23.40 30.84 27.11
N GLN A 138 22.31 31.39 27.67
CA GLN A 138 22.39 32.44 28.69
C GLN A 138 23.15 31.98 29.94
N GLN A 139 22.90 30.76 30.42
CA GLN A 139 23.62 30.20 31.57
C GLN A 139 25.12 30.01 31.28
N ALA A 140 25.48 29.47 30.11
CA ALA A 140 26.88 29.29 29.72
C ALA A 140 27.62 30.65 29.60
N ALA A 141 26.97 31.65 29.00
CA ALA A 141 27.51 33.00 28.89
C ALA A 141 27.72 33.64 30.27
N ALA A 142 26.74 33.52 31.18
CA ALA A 142 26.84 34.04 32.53
C ALA A 142 28.03 33.42 33.30
N ILE A 143 28.20 32.10 33.20
CA ILE A 143 29.34 31.39 33.83
C ILE A 143 30.67 31.90 33.25
N MET A 144 30.78 32.04 31.92
CA MET A 144 31.98 32.58 31.29
C MET A 144 32.27 34.03 31.71
N SER A 145 31.24 34.87 31.81
CA SER A 145 31.37 36.26 32.28
C SER A 145 31.85 36.32 33.74
N ILE A 146 31.33 35.46 34.61
CA ILE A 146 31.77 35.38 36.01
C ILE A 146 33.24 34.96 36.09
N VAL A 147 33.64 33.92 35.34
CA VAL A 147 35.03 33.45 35.30
C VAL A 147 35.97 34.55 34.79
N MET A 148 35.61 35.22 33.69
CA MET A 148 36.39 36.34 33.14
C MET A 148 36.52 37.49 34.13
N SER A 149 35.41 37.88 34.79
CA SER A 149 35.43 38.93 35.81
C SER A 149 36.35 38.57 36.97
N MET A 150 36.30 37.33 37.45
CA MET A 150 37.16 36.84 38.52
C MET A 150 38.65 36.89 38.14
N ILE A 151 38.98 36.51 36.90
CA ILE A 151 40.35 36.61 36.37
C ILE A 151 40.82 38.07 36.34
N VAL A 152 40.00 38.98 35.80
CA VAL A 152 40.33 40.42 35.70
C VAL A 152 40.55 41.03 37.09
N VAL A 153 39.67 40.74 38.05
CA VAL A 153 39.80 41.22 39.43
C VAL A 153 41.09 40.68 40.07
N THR A 154 41.41 39.40 39.86
CA THR A 154 42.65 38.80 40.38
C THR A 154 43.89 39.48 39.80
N PHE A 155 43.91 39.76 38.49
CA PHE A 155 45.00 40.51 37.86
C PHE A 155 45.12 41.94 38.41
N MET A 156 44.00 42.63 38.64
CA MET A 156 44.02 43.99 39.18
C MET A 156 44.64 44.02 40.59
N PHE A 157 44.25 43.09 41.47
CA PHE A 157 44.85 42.97 42.80
C PHE A 157 46.35 42.65 42.76
N LEU A 158 46.80 41.79 41.84
CA LEU A 158 48.23 41.48 41.71
C LEU A 158 49.05 42.68 41.24
N VAL A 159 48.49 43.54 40.39
CA VAL A 159 49.14 44.77 39.92
C VAL A 159 49.19 45.84 41.02
N GLU A 160 48.18 45.93 41.87
CA GLU A 160 48.12 46.94 42.94
C GLU A 160 49.04 46.60 44.15
N VAL A 161 49.35 45.32 44.35
CA VAL A 161 50.20 44.83 45.45
C VAL A 161 51.71 44.87 45.12
N TRP A 162 52.08 45.07 43.85
CA TRP A 162 53.47 45.15 43.36
C TRP A 162 53.92 46.60 43.16
#